data_AF-A0A0M4HVI6-F1
#
_entry.id   AF-A0A0M4HVI6-F1
#
_cell.length_a   1.000
_cell.length_b   1.000
_cell.length_c   1.000
_cell.angle_alpha   90.00
_cell.angle_beta   90.00
_cell.angle_gamma   90.00
#
_symmetry.space_group_name_H-M   'P 1'
#
loop_
_entity.id
_entity.type
_entity.pdbx_description
1 polymer ?
#
loop_
_entity_poly.entity_id
_entity_poly.type
_entity_poly.pdbx_seq_one_letter_code
_entity_poly.pdbx_strand_id
1 'polypeptide(L)'
;MKKWLFVALFSFGLVAFTPAGEWSSGELIPFRQGEKWGYTDRNRRLILPLRYDEAGPFVEELAWVRVAGLYGYIDGSGYAVTPTHFTKASNFTRGRATVELNGETFAIDVAGKRLPISETPAPEVEYLSLGDIVRKAGKLGFRFTVGSTTVPAIYDEILEDYRGLLFVRQGSQWGAINRKGKVVLPVIYESIKVTAANDYSYPIVQQAGLLGYLDADGHLLVKPKYRAAEPFVGGVARVETPDGRVGYIDSTGKEYFE
;
A
#
# COMPACT_ATOMS: atom_id res chain seq x y z
N MET A 1 -0.69 24.26 -71.82
CA MET A 1 -1.40 24.29 -70.53
C MET A 1 -0.95 23.08 -69.70
N LYS A 2 -0.03 23.25 -68.74
CA LYS A 2 0.37 22.19 -67.80
C LYS A 2 -0.29 22.49 -66.45
N LYS A 3 -1.21 21.61 -66.03
CA LYS A 3 -1.90 21.68 -64.73
C LYS A 3 -0.92 21.29 -63.62
N TRP A 4 -0.82 22.12 -62.59
CA TRP A 4 -0.12 21.81 -61.35
C TRP A 4 -1.06 20.99 -60.46
N LEU A 5 -0.58 19.86 -59.93
CA LEU A 5 -1.27 19.09 -58.91
C LEU A 5 -0.82 19.62 -57.55
N PHE A 6 -1.72 20.28 -56.82
CA PHE A 6 -1.52 20.58 -55.39
C PHE A 6 -1.75 19.28 -54.61
N VAL A 7 -0.69 18.73 -54.02
CA VAL A 7 -0.81 17.71 -52.98
C VAL A 7 -0.86 18.44 -51.65
N ALA A 8 -2.02 18.45 -51.01
CA ALA A 8 -2.15 18.90 -49.63
C ALA A 8 -1.47 17.86 -48.72
N LEU A 9 -0.31 18.21 -48.18
CA LEU A 9 0.30 17.47 -47.07
C LEU A 9 -0.55 17.72 -45.82
N PHE A 10 -1.39 16.74 -45.46
CA PHE A 10 -1.90 16.66 -44.10
C PHE A 10 -0.72 16.34 -43.19
N SER A 11 -0.26 17.35 -42.46
CA SER A 11 0.63 17.18 -41.33
C SER A 11 -0.11 16.39 -40.26
N PHE A 12 0.04 15.07 -40.26
CA PHE A 12 -0.17 14.29 -39.05
C PHE A 12 0.87 14.79 -38.06
N GLY A 13 0.42 15.50 -37.02
CA GLY A 13 1.26 15.82 -35.88
C GLY A 13 1.83 14.51 -35.36
N LEU A 14 3.13 14.31 -35.57
CA LEU A 14 3.87 13.23 -34.95
C LEU A 14 3.83 13.54 -33.46
N VAL A 15 2.91 12.91 -32.72
CA VAL A 15 3.05 12.84 -31.27
C VAL A 15 4.32 12.04 -31.07
N ALA A 16 5.40 12.73 -30.71
CA ALA A 16 6.65 12.12 -30.35
C ALA A 16 6.37 11.22 -29.14
N PHE A 17 6.20 9.92 -29.40
CA PHE A 17 6.30 8.91 -28.36
C PHE A 17 7.78 8.87 -28.01
N THR A 18 8.17 9.60 -26.97
CA THR A 18 9.43 9.32 -26.30
C THR A 18 9.38 7.84 -25.92
N PRO A 19 10.36 7.00 -26.32
CA PRO A 19 10.43 5.65 -25.79
C PRO A 19 10.35 5.78 -24.28
N ALA A 20 9.45 5.01 -23.68
CA ALA A 20 9.30 4.98 -22.23
C ALA A 20 10.71 4.84 -21.66
N GLY A 21 11.19 5.85 -20.94
CA GLY A 21 12.34 5.68 -20.09
C GLY A 21 12.09 4.41 -19.27
N GLU A 22 13.14 3.68 -18.93
CA GLU A 22 13.04 2.52 -18.04
C GLU A 22 12.51 3.01 -16.67
N TRP A 23 11.20 3.18 -16.57
CA TRP A 23 10.52 3.52 -15.35
C TRP A 23 10.59 2.27 -14.49
N SER A 24 11.23 2.37 -13.33
CA SER A 24 11.02 1.34 -12.32
C SER A 24 9.53 1.33 -11.99
N SER A 25 8.91 0.16 -12.06
CA SER A 25 7.46 0.05 -11.85
C SER A 25 7.03 0.53 -10.45
N GLY A 26 7.95 0.54 -9.48
CA GLY A 26 7.76 1.09 -8.13
C GLY A 26 7.48 2.60 -8.09
N GLU A 27 7.54 3.28 -9.23
CA GLU A 27 7.15 4.70 -9.38
C GLU A 27 5.75 4.90 -9.95
N LEU A 28 5.10 3.82 -10.43
CA LEU A 28 3.78 3.88 -11.05
C LEU A 28 2.67 3.75 -10.01
N ILE A 29 1.80 4.75 -9.99
CA ILE A 29 0.72 4.86 -9.02
C ILE A 29 -0.61 4.65 -9.76
N PRO A 30 -1.47 3.73 -9.30
CA PRO A 30 -2.79 3.56 -9.89
C PRO A 30 -3.58 4.86 -9.83
N PHE A 31 -4.18 5.23 -10.95
CA PHE A 31 -4.92 6.48 -11.10
C PHE A 31 -6.24 6.21 -11.81
N ARG A 32 -7.33 6.74 -11.24
CA ARG A 32 -8.68 6.62 -11.79
C ARG A 32 -9.09 7.95 -12.44
N GLN A 33 -9.72 7.85 -13.60
CA GLN A 33 -10.44 8.94 -14.22
C GLN A 33 -11.71 8.39 -14.87
N GLY A 34 -12.88 8.88 -14.45
CA GLY A 34 -14.17 8.28 -14.75
C GLY A 34 -14.26 6.83 -14.25
N GLU A 35 -14.73 5.93 -15.11
CA GLU A 35 -14.88 4.50 -14.78
C GLU A 35 -13.63 3.66 -15.06
N LYS A 36 -12.52 4.29 -15.45
CA LYS A 36 -11.32 3.56 -15.88
C LYS A 36 -10.10 3.92 -15.06
N TRP A 37 -9.26 2.92 -14.88
CA TRP A 37 -7.96 3.00 -14.22
C TRP A 37 -6.84 2.91 -15.24
N GLY A 38 -5.76 3.63 -14.93
CA GLY A 38 -4.47 3.63 -15.59
C GLY A 38 -3.40 3.85 -14.52
N TYR A 39 -2.21 4.29 -14.94
CA TYR A 39 -1.11 4.54 -14.00
C TYR A 39 -0.42 5.86 -14.33
N THR A 40 -0.11 6.62 -13.28
CA THR A 40 0.65 7.86 -13.39
C THR A 40 2.00 7.73 -12.71
N ASP A 41 2.95 8.59 -13.09
CA ASP A 41 4.11 8.83 -12.25
C ASP A 41 3.72 9.66 -11.00
N ARG A 42 4.68 9.87 -10.10
CA ARG A 42 4.49 10.72 -8.91
C ARG A 42 4.14 12.18 -9.22
N ASN A 43 4.35 12.64 -10.45
CA ASN A 43 3.95 13.98 -10.90
C ASN A 43 2.54 14.01 -11.50
N ARG A 44 1.78 12.91 -11.40
CA ARG A 44 0.44 12.71 -11.98
C ARG A 44 0.43 12.74 -13.52
N ARG A 45 1.57 12.57 -14.17
CA ARG A 45 1.60 12.37 -15.62
C ARG A 45 1.17 10.94 -15.93
N LEU A 46 0.18 10.77 -16.79
CA LEU A 46 -0.29 9.45 -17.23
C LEU A 46 0.83 8.73 -17.99
N ILE A 47 1.23 7.57 -17.48
CA ILE A 47 2.24 6.69 -18.08
C ILE A 47 1.59 5.51 -18.77
N LEU A 48 0.65 4.84 -18.08
CA LEU A 48 -0.15 3.75 -18.65
C LEU A 48 -1.61 4.21 -18.83
N PRO A 49 -2.24 3.92 -19.99
CA PRO A 49 -3.52 4.50 -20.36
C PRO A 49 -4.68 4.01 -19.47
N LEU A 50 -5.72 4.85 -19.38
CA LEU A 50 -6.98 4.57 -18.68
C LEU A 50 -7.83 3.53 -19.44
N ARG A 51 -7.50 2.24 -19.27
CA ARG A 51 -8.18 1.14 -19.98
C ARG A 51 -8.67 0.01 -19.08
N TYR A 52 -8.29 0.02 -17.81
CA TYR A 52 -8.61 -1.04 -16.87
C TYR A 52 -9.89 -0.73 -16.11
N ASP A 53 -10.68 -1.74 -15.77
CA ASP A 53 -11.84 -1.59 -14.88
C ASP A 53 -11.38 -1.32 -13.45
N GLU A 54 -10.28 -1.96 -13.03
CA GLU A 54 -9.58 -1.75 -11.77
C GLU A 54 -8.08 -2.01 -11.97
N ALA A 55 -7.25 -1.39 -11.13
CA ALA A 55 -5.79 -1.53 -11.16
C ALA A 55 -5.25 -1.63 -9.73
N GLY A 56 -4.36 -2.61 -9.50
CA GLY A 56 -3.63 -2.77 -8.25
C GLY A 56 -2.33 -1.97 -8.23
N PRO A 57 -1.70 -1.83 -7.05
CA PRO A 57 -0.37 -1.25 -6.95
C PRO A 57 0.69 -2.14 -7.62
N PHE A 58 1.77 -1.54 -8.12
CA PHE A 58 2.94 -2.28 -8.54
C PHE A 58 3.72 -2.81 -7.33
N VAL A 59 4.00 -4.11 -7.33
CA VAL A 59 4.77 -4.83 -6.30
C VAL A 59 5.67 -5.82 -7.00
N GLU A 60 6.96 -5.84 -6.67
CA GLU A 60 7.94 -6.74 -7.29
C GLU A 60 7.89 -6.68 -8.84
N GLU A 61 7.81 -5.47 -9.36
CA GLU A 61 7.72 -5.17 -10.80
C GLU A 61 6.41 -5.48 -11.53
N LEU A 62 5.39 -5.95 -10.81
CA LEU A 62 4.12 -6.39 -11.40
C LEU A 62 2.91 -5.75 -10.73
N ALA A 63 1.85 -5.51 -11.50
CA ALA A 63 0.55 -5.11 -10.97
C ALA A 63 -0.54 -6.01 -11.53
N TRP A 64 -1.52 -6.36 -10.71
CA TRP A 64 -2.75 -6.95 -11.22
C TRP A 64 -3.61 -5.84 -11.84
N VAL A 65 -4.31 -6.18 -12.91
CA VAL A 65 -5.31 -5.33 -13.55
C VAL A 65 -6.55 -6.14 -13.83
N ARG A 66 -7.70 -5.47 -13.82
CA ARG A 66 -8.99 -6.07 -14.10
C ARG A 66 -9.54 -5.54 -15.43
N VAL A 67 -9.94 -6.44 -16.32
CA VAL A 67 -10.58 -6.12 -17.60
C VAL A 67 -11.73 -7.08 -17.83
N ALA A 68 -12.90 -6.54 -18.15
CA ALA A 68 -14.14 -7.29 -18.32
C ALA A 68 -14.43 -8.22 -17.12
N GLY A 69 -14.14 -7.73 -15.91
CA GLY A 69 -14.37 -8.47 -14.67
C GLY A 69 -13.32 -9.52 -14.30
N LEU A 70 -12.33 -9.80 -15.16
CA LEU A 70 -11.28 -10.80 -14.93
C LEU A 70 -9.91 -10.15 -14.67
N TYR A 71 -9.10 -10.81 -13.86
CA TYR A 71 -7.78 -10.36 -13.44
C TYR A 71 -6.67 -10.97 -14.30
N GLY A 72 -5.62 -10.18 -14.53
CA GLY A 72 -4.33 -10.59 -15.09
C GLY A 72 -3.22 -9.70 -14.56
N TYR A 73 -1.96 -9.98 -14.90
CA TYR A 73 -0.81 -9.20 -14.44
C TYR A 73 -0.12 -8.49 -15.60
N ILE A 74 0.36 -7.28 -15.32
CA ILE A 74 1.16 -6.48 -16.24
C ILE A 74 2.51 -6.11 -15.61
N ASP A 75 3.50 -5.87 -16.45
CA ASP A 75 4.76 -5.23 -16.05
C ASP A 75 4.67 -3.69 -16.07
N GLY A 76 5.74 -3.02 -15.64
CA GLY A 76 5.83 -1.56 -15.59
C GLY A 76 5.72 -0.84 -16.95
N SER A 77 5.90 -1.56 -18.06
CA SER A 77 5.68 -1.02 -19.40
C SER A 77 4.23 -1.19 -19.89
N GLY A 78 3.42 -1.94 -19.13
CA GLY A 78 2.03 -2.24 -19.44
C GLY A 78 1.85 -3.46 -20.34
N TYR A 79 2.90 -4.26 -20.60
CA TYR A 79 2.76 -5.55 -21.25
C TYR A 79 2.17 -6.57 -20.30
N ALA A 80 1.30 -7.44 -20.83
CA ALA A 80 0.70 -8.50 -20.05
C ALA A 80 1.74 -9.60 -19.76
N VAL A 81 1.96 -9.88 -18.49
CA VAL A 81 2.69 -11.06 -18.00
C VAL A 81 1.76 -12.27 -17.95
N THR A 82 0.50 -12.05 -17.57
CA THR A 82 -0.56 -13.04 -17.74
C THR A 82 -1.75 -12.40 -18.45
N PRO A 83 -2.54 -13.15 -19.24
CA PRO A 83 -3.79 -12.65 -19.75
C PRO A 83 -4.80 -12.40 -18.61
N THR A 84 -5.82 -11.60 -18.88
CA THR A 84 -6.93 -11.36 -17.96
C THR A 84 -7.91 -12.53 -18.02
N HIS A 85 -7.70 -13.52 -17.16
CA HIS A 85 -8.48 -14.76 -17.13
C HIS A 85 -8.76 -15.31 -15.72
N PHE A 86 -8.17 -14.71 -14.69
CA PHE A 86 -8.39 -15.10 -13.31
C PHE A 86 -9.67 -14.48 -12.75
N THR A 87 -10.41 -15.21 -11.92
CA THR A 87 -11.57 -14.67 -11.20
C THR A 87 -11.17 -13.89 -9.95
N LYS A 88 -9.97 -14.17 -9.40
CA LYS A 88 -9.34 -13.43 -8.30
C LYS A 88 -7.82 -13.40 -8.47
N ALA A 89 -7.18 -12.34 -7.98
CA ALA A 89 -5.74 -12.17 -7.94
C ALA A 89 -5.32 -11.42 -6.66
N SER A 90 -4.20 -11.82 -6.06
CA SER A 90 -3.55 -11.08 -4.97
C SER A 90 -2.37 -10.25 -5.48
N ASN A 91 -1.85 -9.36 -4.64
CA ASN A 91 -0.52 -8.78 -4.90
C ASN A 91 0.57 -9.86 -4.81
N PHE A 92 1.71 -9.60 -5.44
CA PHE A 92 2.91 -10.40 -5.24
C PHE A 92 3.49 -10.18 -3.83
N THR A 93 4.01 -11.24 -3.22
CA THR A 93 4.75 -11.19 -1.96
C THR A 93 5.77 -12.32 -1.94
N ARG A 94 7.04 -11.98 -1.82
CA ARG A 94 8.17 -12.93 -1.84
C ARG A 94 8.16 -13.80 -3.11
N GLY A 95 7.92 -13.17 -4.26
CA GLY A 95 7.94 -13.81 -5.58
C GLY A 95 6.71 -14.65 -5.92
N ARG A 96 5.61 -14.52 -5.16
CA ARG A 96 4.41 -15.35 -5.31
C ARG A 96 3.14 -14.50 -5.27
N ALA A 97 2.17 -14.82 -6.12
CA ALA A 97 0.81 -14.29 -6.02
C ALA A 97 -0.21 -15.44 -6.06
N THR A 98 -1.29 -15.32 -5.31
CA THR A 98 -2.39 -16.29 -5.30
C THR A 98 -3.44 -15.84 -6.31
N VAL A 99 -3.88 -16.77 -7.16
CA VAL A 99 -4.90 -16.54 -8.18
C VAL A 99 -5.97 -17.62 -8.11
N GLU A 100 -7.17 -17.28 -8.59
CA GLU A 100 -8.27 -18.23 -8.78
C GLU A 100 -8.58 -18.35 -10.28
N LEU A 101 -8.62 -19.59 -10.79
CA LEU A 101 -9.01 -19.91 -12.16
C LEU A 101 -9.93 -21.13 -12.14
N ASN A 102 -11.11 -21.03 -12.76
CA ASN A 102 -12.08 -22.14 -12.83
C ASN A 102 -12.43 -22.76 -11.47
N GLY A 103 -12.46 -21.95 -10.41
CA GLY A 103 -12.76 -22.40 -9.04
C GLY A 103 -11.56 -23.02 -8.30
N GLU A 104 -10.39 -23.13 -8.93
CA GLU A 104 -9.17 -23.59 -8.29
C GLU A 104 -8.30 -22.41 -7.85
N THR A 105 -7.84 -22.42 -6.60
CA THR A 105 -6.88 -21.44 -6.07
C THR A 105 -5.47 -22.02 -6.09
N PHE A 106 -4.52 -21.30 -6.69
CA PHE A 106 -3.11 -21.70 -6.71
C PHE A 106 -2.18 -20.48 -6.73
N ALA A 107 -0.90 -20.70 -6.42
CA ALA A 107 0.12 -19.67 -6.50
C ALA A 107 0.77 -19.64 -7.89
N ILE A 108 1.16 -18.46 -8.36
CA ILE A 108 2.01 -18.24 -9.52
C ILE A 108 3.29 -17.51 -9.12
N ASP A 109 4.36 -17.69 -9.89
CA ASP A 109 5.58 -16.90 -9.80
C ASP A 109 5.48 -15.59 -10.61
N VAL A 110 6.53 -14.76 -10.54
CA VAL A 110 6.63 -13.48 -11.25
C VAL A 110 6.63 -13.61 -12.77
N ALA A 111 6.87 -14.80 -13.32
CA ALA A 111 6.74 -15.08 -14.75
C ALA A 111 5.31 -15.53 -15.11
N GLY A 112 4.39 -15.55 -14.15
CA GLY A 112 3.01 -16.01 -14.34
C GLY A 112 2.85 -17.53 -14.32
N LYS A 113 3.91 -18.29 -14.00
CA LYS A 113 3.87 -19.74 -14.02
C LYS A 113 3.32 -20.28 -12.70
N ARG A 114 2.39 -21.22 -12.78
CA ARG A 114 1.85 -21.95 -11.63
C ARG A 114 2.97 -22.61 -10.82
N LEU A 115 3.00 -22.30 -9.53
CA LEU A 115 3.90 -22.89 -8.56
C LEU A 115 3.30 -24.18 -7.99
N PRO A 116 4.15 -25.16 -7.62
CA PRO A 116 3.70 -26.32 -6.86
C PRO A 116 3.18 -25.88 -5.48
N ILE A 117 2.26 -26.66 -4.93
CA ILE A 117 1.86 -26.53 -3.53
C ILE A 117 3.11 -26.82 -2.71
N SER A 118 3.55 -25.84 -1.92
CA SER A 118 4.73 -25.98 -1.06
C SER A 118 4.28 -25.80 0.38
N GLU A 119 4.29 -26.90 1.13
CA GLU A 119 4.08 -26.94 2.58
C GLU A 119 5.37 -26.53 3.31
N THR A 120 5.91 -25.35 3.01
CA THR A 120 7.04 -24.86 3.82
C THR A 120 6.44 -24.13 5.03
N PRO A 121 6.55 -24.68 6.25
CA PRO A 121 6.12 -23.94 7.44
C PRO A 121 6.90 -22.62 7.51
N ALA A 122 6.20 -21.54 7.85
CA ALA A 122 6.84 -20.25 8.05
C ALA A 122 7.94 -20.41 9.12
N PRO A 123 9.13 -19.80 8.94
CA PRO A 123 10.14 -19.80 9.99
C PRO A 123 9.53 -19.17 11.24
N GLU A 124 9.66 -19.88 12.36
CA GLU A 124 9.31 -19.38 13.69
C GLU A 124 10.38 -18.36 14.08
N VAL A 125 10.16 -17.10 13.71
CA VAL A 125 11.08 -16.02 14.07
C VAL A 125 10.75 -15.62 15.51
N GLU A 126 11.65 -15.93 16.43
CA GLU A 126 11.58 -15.43 17.80
C GLU A 126 11.89 -13.92 17.77
N TYR A 127 10.88 -13.09 17.95
CA TYR A 127 11.04 -11.64 17.98
C TYR A 127 11.75 -11.25 19.28
N LEU A 128 12.92 -10.61 19.16
CA LEU A 128 13.62 -10.03 20.31
C LEU A 128 12.82 -8.84 20.83
N SER A 129 12.15 -9.03 21.96
CA SER A 129 11.38 -7.98 22.64
C SER A 129 12.22 -6.71 22.87
N LEU A 130 11.58 -5.55 22.71
CA LEU A 130 12.24 -4.23 22.84
C LEU A 130 12.62 -3.90 24.29
N GLY A 131 12.10 -4.64 25.26
CA GLY A 131 12.22 -4.32 26.67
C GLY A 131 11.32 -5.14 27.57
N ASP A 132 11.20 -4.71 28.82
CA ASP A 132 10.38 -5.39 29.82
C ASP A 132 9.13 -4.56 30.18
N ILE A 133 7.98 -5.22 30.29
CA ILE A 133 6.78 -4.60 30.87
C ILE A 133 6.98 -4.41 32.38
N VAL A 134 6.79 -3.18 32.85
CA VAL A 134 6.82 -2.82 34.27
C VAL A 134 5.39 -2.65 34.77
N ARG A 135 4.99 -3.39 35.81
CA ARG A 135 3.64 -3.31 36.38
C ARG A 135 3.65 -2.55 37.70
N LYS A 136 2.79 -1.54 37.85
CA LYS A 136 2.61 -0.79 39.10
C LYS A 136 1.15 -0.36 39.25
N ALA A 137 0.54 -0.66 40.40
CA ALA A 137 -0.84 -0.29 40.73
C ALA A 137 -1.87 -0.65 39.63
N GLY A 138 -1.72 -1.84 39.01
CA GLY A 138 -2.61 -2.31 37.95
C GLY A 138 -2.38 -1.67 36.57
N LYS A 139 -1.43 -0.75 36.45
CA LYS A 139 -1.02 -0.11 35.19
C LYS A 139 0.30 -0.66 34.66
N LEU A 140 0.49 -0.51 33.35
CA LEU A 140 1.67 -0.93 32.61
C LEU A 140 2.54 0.26 32.26
N GLY A 141 3.83 0.06 32.42
CA GLY A 141 4.93 0.85 31.89
C GLY A 141 5.88 -0.07 31.15
N PHE A 142 6.97 0.50 30.64
CA PHE A 142 7.91 -0.25 29.81
C PHE A 142 9.34 0.17 30.15
N ARG A 143 10.27 -0.77 30.18
CA ARG A 143 11.69 -0.50 30.34
C ARG A 143 12.40 -1.00 29.10
N PHE A 144 12.95 -0.10 28.29
CA PHE A 144 13.75 -0.48 27.14
C PHE A 144 15.02 -1.18 27.61
N THR A 145 15.34 -2.32 26.99
CA THR A 145 16.59 -3.08 27.27
C THR A 145 17.81 -2.30 26.81
N VAL A 146 17.67 -1.51 25.75
CA VAL A 146 18.70 -0.63 25.20
C VAL A 146 18.46 0.82 25.67
N GLY A 147 19.49 1.46 26.23
CA GLY A 147 19.49 2.91 26.47
C GLY A 147 18.78 3.39 27.74
N SER A 148 18.52 2.51 28.72
CA SER A 148 17.99 2.82 30.07
C SER A 148 16.70 3.65 30.12
N THR A 149 16.01 3.80 28.99
CA THR A 149 14.79 4.60 28.88
C THR A 149 13.63 3.85 29.52
N THR A 150 12.77 4.58 30.25
CA THR A 150 11.58 4.01 30.86
C THR A 150 10.33 4.79 30.48
N VAL A 151 9.24 4.05 30.31
CA VAL A 151 7.88 4.54 30.14
C VAL A 151 7.16 4.32 31.47
N PRO A 152 6.55 5.36 32.06
CA PRO A 152 5.91 5.26 33.35
C PRO A 152 4.73 4.28 33.33
N ALA A 153 4.49 3.62 34.45
CA ALA A 153 3.40 2.65 34.60
C ALA A 153 2.04 3.33 34.79
N ILE A 154 1.48 3.85 33.70
CA ILE A 154 0.21 4.61 33.68
C ILE A 154 -0.80 4.08 32.64
N TYR A 155 -0.38 3.16 31.76
CA TYR A 155 -1.20 2.65 30.66
C TYR A 155 -1.97 1.39 31.06
N ASP A 156 -3.12 1.17 30.44
CA ASP A 156 -3.91 -0.05 30.61
C ASP A 156 -3.35 -1.20 29.77
N GLU A 157 -2.71 -0.89 28.64
CA GLU A 157 -2.14 -1.86 27.71
C GLU A 157 -0.93 -1.26 27.00
N ILE A 158 0.06 -2.11 26.70
CA ILE A 158 1.23 -1.78 25.89
C ILE A 158 1.45 -2.96 24.94
N LEU A 159 1.47 -2.67 23.64
CA LEU A 159 1.82 -3.60 22.58
C LEU A 159 3.15 -3.18 21.95
N GLU A 160 4.03 -4.13 21.64
CA GLU A 160 5.38 -3.90 21.11
C GLU A 160 5.61 -4.51 19.71
N ASP A 161 6.85 -4.44 19.20
CA ASP A 161 7.29 -4.96 17.89
C ASP A 161 6.78 -4.28 16.62
N TYR A 162 6.14 -3.11 16.73
CA TYR A 162 5.71 -2.35 15.55
C TYR A 162 6.80 -1.39 15.06
N ARG A 163 7.91 -1.97 14.57
CA ARG A 163 9.07 -1.24 14.03
C ARG A 163 9.69 -0.24 15.02
N GLY A 164 9.60 -0.54 16.32
CA GLY A 164 10.12 0.33 17.38
C GLY A 164 9.10 1.27 18.02
N LEU A 165 7.84 1.18 17.62
CA LEU A 165 6.74 1.83 18.32
C LEU A 165 6.19 0.90 19.40
N LEU A 166 5.88 1.48 20.55
CA LEU A 166 4.98 0.91 21.53
C LEU A 166 3.60 1.53 21.33
N PHE A 167 2.58 0.73 21.06
CA PHE A 167 1.21 1.21 21.12
C PHE A 167 0.69 1.09 22.53
N VAL A 168 0.18 2.19 23.06
CA VAL A 168 -0.25 2.30 24.44
C VAL A 168 -1.73 2.64 24.50
N ARG A 169 -2.46 1.98 25.39
CA ARG A 169 -3.88 2.24 25.62
C ARG A 169 -4.10 2.85 27.00
N GLN A 170 -4.96 3.86 27.07
CA GLN A 170 -5.50 4.39 28.32
C GLN A 170 -7.02 4.52 28.18
N GLY A 171 -7.77 3.85 29.04
CA GLY A 171 -9.21 3.68 28.84
C GLY A 171 -9.50 2.97 27.51
N SER A 172 -10.33 3.56 26.66
CA SER A 172 -10.63 3.05 25.31
C SER A 172 -9.74 3.65 24.21
N GLN A 173 -8.84 4.57 24.55
CA GLN A 173 -8.08 5.34 23.57
C GLN A 173 -6.64 4.84 23.46
N TRP A 174 -6.11 4.92 22.24
CA TRP A 174 -4.78 4.48 21.87
C TRP A 174 -3.89 5.66 21.49
N GLY A 175 -2.59 5.50 21.75
CA GLY A 175 -1.50 6.37 21.32
C GLY A 175 -0.25 5.55 21.04
N ALA A 176 0.86 6.23 20.76
CA ALA A 176 2.13 5.59 20.41
C ALA A 176 3.32 6.29 21.06
N ILE A 177 4.29 5.50 21.47
CA ILE A 177 5.55 5.90 22.07
C ILE A 177 6.70 5.34 21.24
N ASN A 178 7.70 6.15 20.93
CA ASN A 178 8.88 5.70 20.19
C ASN A 178 9.95 5.06 21.10
N ARG A 179 11.02 4.52 20.50
CA ARG A 179 12.16 3.90 21.22
C ARG A 179 12.89 4.82 22.20
N LYS A 180 12.68 6.14 22.10
CA LYS A 180 13.24 7.14 23.04
C LYS A 180 12.29 7.40 24.22
N GLY A 181 11.22 6.62 24.37
CA GLY A 181 10.21 6.79 25.42
C GLY A 181 9.32 8.03 25.23
N LYS A 182 9.42 8.71 24.09
CA LYS A 182 8.62 9.91 23.80
C LYS A 182 7.28 9.50 23.21
N VAL A 183 6.19 10.07 23.73
CA VAL A 183 4.86 10.01 23.11
C VAL A 183 4.92 10.73 21.76
N VAL A 184 4.79 9.97 20.68
CA VAL A 184 4.78 10.46 19.28
C VAL A 184 3.36 10.57 18.72
N LEU A 185 2.42 9.80 19.30
CA LEU A 185 1.00 9.91 19.03
C LEU A 185 0.24 10.02 20.37
N PRO A 186 -0.54 11.10 20.61
CA PRO A 186 -1.30 11.25 21.84
C PRO A 186 -2.36 10.15 21.98
N VAL A 187 -2.71 9.81 23.22
CA VAL A 187 -3.66 8.74 23.55
C VAL A 187 -5.11 9.24 23.40
N ILE A 188 -5.53 9.42 22.15
CA ILE A 188 -6.85 9.98 21.79
C ILE A 188 -7.54 9.22 20.64
N TYR A 189 -6.92 8.17 20.11
CA TYR A 189 -7.41 7.44 18.93
C TYR A 189 -8.25 6.24 19.33
N GLU A 190 -9.29 5.94 18.55
CA GLU A 190 -10.21 4.83 18.80
C GLU A 190 -9.55 3.47 18.54
N SER A 191 -8.68 3.40 17.53
CA SER A 191 -7.90 2.21 17.22
C SER A 191 -6.61 2.53 16.47
N ILE A 192 -5.64 1.62 16.58
CA ILE A 192 -4.46 1.54 15.74
C ILE A 192 -4.44 0.13 15.14
N LYS A 193 -4.49 0.03 13.82
CA LYS A 193 -4.50 -1.24 13.07
C LYS A 193 -3.18 -1.40 12.33
N VAL A 194 -2.62 -2.61 12.37
CA VAL A 194 -1.37 -3.00 11.71
C VAL A 194 -1.53 -4.36 11.06
N THR A 195 -0.64 -4.71 10.14
CA THR A 195 -0.64 -6.02 9.50
C THR A 195 0.79 -6.50 9.25
N ALA A 196 1.03 -7.80 9.45
CA ALA A 196 2.29 -8.42 9.08
C ALA A 196 2.51 -8.43 7.55
N ALA A 197 1.43 -8.32 6.76
CA ALA A 197 1.49 -8.33 5.30
C ALA A 197 2.31 -7.18 4.71
N ASN A 198 2.48 -6.08 5.45
CA ASN A 198 3.30 -4.93 5.04
C ASN A 198 4.40 -4.60 6.07
N ASP A 199 4.89 -5.61 6.79
CA ASP A 199 5.94 -5.45 7.83
C ASP A 199 5.54 -4.42 8.89
N TYR A 200 4.24 -4.38 9.25
CA TYR A 200 3.65 -3.44 10.19
C TYR A 200 3.88 -1.95 9.83
N SER A 201 4.20 -1.66 8.57
CA SER A 201 4.45 -0.30 8.10
C SER A 201 3.15 0.48 7.93
N TYR A 202 3.23 1.79 8.14
CA TYR A 202 2.10 2.73 8.04
C TYR A 202 0.84 2.28 8.81
N PRO A 203 0.90 2.16 10.15
CA PRO A 203 -0.27 1.85 10.97
C PRO A 203 -1.47 2.74 10.64
N ILE A 204 -2.66 2.14 10.54
CA ILE A 204 -3.91 2.86 10.29
C ILE A 204 -4.48 3.30 11.63
N VAL A 205 -4.71 4.59 11.79
CA VAL A 205 -5.32 5.16 13.00
C VAL A 205 -6.74 5.59 12.74
N GLN A 206 -7.61 5.38 13.74
CA GLN A 206 -9.01 5.79 13.66
C GLN A 206 -9.34 6.88 14.68
N GLN A 207 -10.03 7.93 14.25
CA GLN A 207 -10.57 8.97 15.13
C GLN A 207 -11.85 9.55 14.53
N ALA A 208 -12.88 9.70 15.35
CA ALA A 208 -14.20 10.19 14.94
C ALA A 208 -14.77 9.40 13.75
N GLY A 209 -14.56 8.08 13.74
CA GLY A 209 -15.00 7.19 12.66
C GLY A 209 -14.22 7.29 11.34
N LEU A 210 -13.23 8.17 11.23
CA LEU A 210 -12.39 8.33 10.03
C LEU A 210 -11.02 7.69 10.23
N LEU A 211 -10.38 7.34 9.13
CA LEU A 211 -9.11 6.63 9.08
C LEU A 211 -8.00 7.55 8.55
N GLY A 212 -6.80 7.41 9.13
CA GLY A 212 -5.55 8.06 8.72
C GLY A 212 -4.38 7.10 8.86
N TYR A 213 -3.16 7.57 8.60
CA TYR A 213 -1.96 6.74 8.66
C TYR A 213 -0.88 7.38 9.53
N LEU A 214 -0.08 6.54 10.17
CA LEU A 214 1.18 6.93 10.79
C LEU A 214 2.35 6.74 9.82
N ASP A 215 3.41 7.51 10.02
CA ASP A 215 4.72 7.26 9.45
C ASP A 215 5.51 6.24 10.30
N ALA A 216 6.75 5.94 9.87
CA ALA A 216 7.61 4.98 10.56
C ALA A 216 8.07 5.44 11.96
N ASP A 217 8.02 6.74 12.23
CA ASP A 217 8.36 7.33 13.53
C ASP A 217 7.15 7.46 14.46
N GLY A 218 5.96 7.04 13.99
CA GLY A 218 4.71 7.06 14.73
C GLY A 218 4.00 8.41 14.72
N HIS A 219 4.44 9.38 13.90
CA HIS A 219 3.70 10.62 13.68
C HIS A 219 2.63 10.41 12.60
N LEU A 220 1.66 11.33 12.52
CA LEU A 220 0.65 11.27 11.47
C LEU A 220 1.29 11.55 10.10
N LEU A 221 1.35 10.53 9.24
CA LEU A 221 1.57 10.73 7.81
C LEU A 221 0.40 11.51 7.21
N VAL A 222 -0.82 11.14 7.61
CA VAL A 222 -2.04 11.87 7.26
C VAL A 222 -3.04 11.75 8.39
N LYS A 223 -3.67 12.88 8.74
CA LYS A 223 -4.72 12.91 9.77
C LYS A 223 -5.93 12.07 9.34
N PRO A 224 -6.68 11.48 10.29
CA PRO A 224 -7.94 10.80 10.00
C PRO A 224 -8.88 11.64 9.13
N LYS A 225 -9.14 11.15 7.92
CA LYS A 225 -10.01 11.84 6.94
C LYS A 225 -10.69 10.91 5.93
N TYR A 226 -10.28 9.65 5.86
CA TYR A 226 -10.84 8.67 4.94
C TYR A 226 -11.96 7.85 5.61
N ARG A 227 -13.00 7.50 4.85
CA ARG A 227 -14.03 6.56 5.32
C ARG A 227 -13.58 5.10 5.20
N ALA A 228 -12.68 4.81 4.27
CA ALA A 228 -12.02 3.50 4.13
C ALA A 228 -10.54 3.70 3.77
N ALA A 229 -9.68 2.83 4.31
CA ALA A 229 -8.23 2.89 4.15
C ALA A 229 -7.66 1.47 4.18
N GLU A 230 -6.98 1.06 3.11
CA GLU A 230 -6.32 -0.25 3.01
C GLU A 230 -4.86 -0.18 3.51
N PRO A 231 -4.23 -1.29 3.93
CA PRO A 231 -2.81 -1.29 4.24
C PRO A 231 -1.95 -0.84 3.04
N PHE A 232 -0.83 -0.17 3.32
CA PHE A 232 0.13 0.18 2.29
C PHE A 232 0.72 -1.07 1.62
N VAL A 233 0.73 -1.08 0.29
CA VAL A 233 1.30 -2.11 -0.57
C VAL A 233 1.98 -1.44 -1.76
N GLY A 234 3.23 -1.82 -2.08
CA GLY A 234 3.96 -1.21 -3.21
C GLY A 234 4.23 0.29 -3.03
N GLY A 235 4.25 0.78 -1.79
CA GLY A 235 4.49 2.20 -1.49
C GLY A 235 3.25 3.12 -1.60
N VAL A 236 2.08 2.55 -1.90
CA VAL A 236 0.80 3.29 -1.94
C VAL A 236 -0.29 2.56 -1.14
N ALA A 237 -1.35 3.25 -0.78
CA ALA A 237 -2.54 2.66 -0.16
C ALA A 237 -3.81 3.16 -0.84
N ARG A 238 -4.75 2.25 -1.09
CA ARG A 238 -6.07 2.60 -1.60
C ARG A 238 -6.91 3.20 -0.47
N VAL A 239 -7.54 4.34 -0.76
CA VAL A 239 -8.31 5.13 0.20
C VAL A 239 -9.60 5.60 -0.42
N GLU A 240 -10.59 5.79 0.45
CA GLU A 240 -11.91 6.28 0.08
C GLU A 240 -12.29 7.48 0.94
N THR A 241 -12.64 8.57 0.29
CA THR A 241 -13.08 9.81 0.93
C THR A 241 -14.54 9.73 1.39
N PRO A 242 -14.98 10.57 2.36
CA PRO A 242 -16.37 10.57 2.82
C PRO A 242 -17.41 10.77 1.71
N ASP A 243 -17.08 11.60 0.70
CA ASP A 243 -17.89 11.86 -0.51
C ASP A 243 -17.85 10.70 -1.52
N GLY A 244 -17.09 9.64 -1.27
CA GLY A 244 -17.10 8.41 -2.06
C GLY A 244 -16.09 8.37 -3.21
N ARG A 245 -15.19 9.35 -3.30
CA ARG A 245 -14.07 9.26 -4.23
C ARG A 245 -13.07 8.24 -3.74
N VAL A 246 -12.70 7.33 -4.64
CA VAL A 246 -11.69 6.30 -4.44
C VAL A 246 -10.41 6.72 -5.16
N GLY A 247 -9.28 6.57 -4.49
CA GLY A 247 -7.96 6.86 -5.06
C GLY A 247 -6.86 6.23 -4.23
N TYR A 248 -5.65 6.76 -4.41
CA TYR A 248 -4.47 6.28 -3.70
C TYR A 248 -3.77 7.41 -2.95
N ILE A 249 -3.11 7.06 -1.85
CA ILE A 249 -2.13 7.89 -1.15
C ILE A 249 -0.77 7.21 -1.22
N ASP A 250 0.30 7.97 -1.45
CA ASP A 250 1.67 7.45 -1.41
C ASP A 250 2.34 7.63 -0.04
N SER A 251 3.52 7.04 0.12
CA SER A 251 4.30 7.07 1.35
C SER A 251 4.78 8.46 1.79
N THR A 252 4.63 9.48 0.93
CA THR A 252 4.91 10.89 1.26
C THR A 252 3.67 11.63 1.74
N GLY A 253 2.51 10.98 1.72
CA GLY A 253 1.22 11.57 2.05
C GLY A 253 0.53 12.24 0.86
N LYS A 254 1.09 12.14 -0.35
CA LYS A 254 0.49 12.73 -1.56
C LYS A 254 -0.65 11.87 -2.05
N GLU A 255 -1.73 12.53 -2.48
CA GLU A 255 -2.98 11.91 -2.87
C GLU A 255 -3.19 11.94 -4.40
N TYR A 256 -3.79 10.85 -4.90
CA TYR A 256 -4.03 10.57 -6.31
C TYR A 256 -5.51 10.21 -6.47
N PHE A 257 -6.33 11.25 -6.55
CA PHE A 257 -7.76 11.18 -6.87
C PHE A 257 -8.03 11.86 -8.21
N GLU A 258 -9.15 11.51 -8.83
CA GLU A 258 -9.77 12.33 -9.89
C GLU A 258 -10.15 13.72 -9.34
#